data_AF-A0A958PYS3-F1
#
_entry.id   AF-A0A958PYS3-F1
#
_cell.length_a   1.000
_cell.length_b   1.000
_cell.length_c   1.000
_cell.angle_alpha   90.00
_cell.angle_beta   90.00
_cell.angle_gamma   90.00
#
_symmetry.space_group_name_H-M   'P 1'
#
loop_
_entity.id
_entity.type
_entity.pdbx_description
1 polymer ?
#
loop_
_entity_poly.entity_id
_entity_poly.type
_entity_poly.pdbx_seq_one_letter_code
_entity_poly.pdbx_strand_id
1 'polypeptide(L)'
;LGVGLAEDTGIIIKNGKDCTVIGSGMALVFDPRKLKHNNEKILKPGTPMSLTNMKVHVLANGDRFNIKSSKIKVLPVESPFV
;
A
#
# COMPACT_ATOMS: atom_id res chain seq x y z
N LEU A 1 0.02 -4.07 -7.29
CA LEU A 1 -0.04 -3.32 -6.02
C LEU A 1 0.97 -3.96 -5.10
N GLY A 2 1.90 -3.19 -4.54
CA GLY A 2 2.84 -3.68 -3.54
C GLY A 2 2.36 -3.30 -2.14
N VAL A 3 2.59 -4.17 -1.16
CA VAL A 3 2.34 -3.89 0.26
C VAL A 3 3.61 -4.17 1.04
N GLY A 4 4.10 -3.16 1.76
CA GLY A 4 5.12 -3.31 2.80
C GLY A 4 4.46 -3.25 4.17
N LEU A 5 4.82 -4.17 5.06
CA LEU A 5 4.33 -4.21 6.43
C LEU A 5 5.50 -3.94 7.37
N ALA A 6 5.31 -3.03 8.31
CA ALA A 6 6.19 -2.93 9.47
C ALA A 6 6.04 -4.16 10.38
N GLU A 7 6.92 -4.28 11.37
CA GLU A 7 6.77 -5.25 12.45
C GLU A 7 5.42 -5.05 13.16
N ASP A 8 4.86 -6.14 13.70
CA ASP A 8 3.58 -6.15 14.42
C ASP A 8 2.45 -5.40 13.67
N THR A 9 2.43 -5.52 12.34
CA THR A 9 1.47 -4.85 11.45
C THR A 9 0.93 -5.83 10.42
N GLY A 10 -0.38 -5.80 10.19
CA GLY A 10 -1.06 -6.64 9.21
C GLY A 10 -2.08 -5.85 8.41
N ILE A 11 -2.61 -6.50 7.37
CA ILE A 11 -3.76 -6.01 6.60
C ILE A 11 -4.80 -7.10 6.50
N ILE A 12 -6.02 -6.80 6.94
CA ILE A 12 -7.18 -7.64 6.73
C ILE A 12 -7.78 -7.27 5.37
N ILE A 13 -7.91 -8.26 4.48
CA ILE A 13 -8.54 -8.10 3.18
C ILE A 13 -9.91 -8.79 3.19
N LYS A 14 -10.99 -8.00 3.01
CA LYS A 14 -12.36 -8.50 2.86
C LYS A 14 -12.86 -8.25 1.44
N ASN A 15 -13.77 -9.10 0.98
CA ASN A 15 -14.42 -8.98 -0.34
C ASN A 15 -13.45 -8.87 -1.53
N GLY A 16 -12.22 -9.34 -1.37
CA GLY A 16 -11.15 -9.23 -2.37
C GLY A 16 -10.77 -7.80 -2.76
N LYS A 17 -11.16 -6.77 -2.00
CA LYS A 17 -10.88 -5.37 -2.35
C LYS A 17 -10.76 -4.42 -1.17
N ASP A 18 -11.38 -4.72 -0.04
CA ASP A 18 -11.48 -3.81 1.11
C ASP A 18 -10.42 -4.18 2.12
N CYS A 19 -9.44 -3.30 2.29
CA CYS A 19 -8.31 -3.52 3.16
C CYS A 19 -8.40 -2.65 4.40
N THR A 20 -8.08 -3.21 5.55
CA THR A 20 -7.96 -2.50 6.84
C THR A 20 -6.62 -2.82 7.46
N VAL A 21 -5.87 -1.80 7.84
CA VAL A 21 -4.60 -1.97 8.55
C VAL A 21 -4.86 -2.30 10.01
N ILE A 22 -4.11 -3.24 10.56
CA ILE A 22 -4.14 -3.62 11.97
C ILE A 22 -2.71 -3.66 12.52
N GLY A 23 -2.55 -3.43 13.82
CA GLY A 23 -1.26 -3.56 14.51
C GLY A 23 -0.70 -2.24 15.03
N SER A 24 0.53 -2.24 15.52
CA SER A 24 1.14 -1.07 16.17
C SER A 24 1.98 -0.20 15.22
N GLY A 25 2.39 -0.76 14.08
CA GLY A 25 3.20 -0.07 13.07
C GLY A 25 2.39 0.50 11.89
N MET A 26 3.07 0.60 10.74
CA MET A 26 2.51 1.17 9.51
C MET A 26 2.54 0.20 8.33
N ALA A 27 1.53 0.32 7.47
CA ALA A 27 1.47 -0.36 6.19
C ALA A 27 1.76 0.62 5.05
N LEU A 28 2.70 0.25 4.18
CA LEU A 28 3.03 0.98 2.97
C LEU A 28 2.33 0.35 1.77
N VAL A 29 1.46 1.10 1.10
CA VAL A 29 0.81 0.64 -0.14
C VAL A 29 1.45 1.34 -1.33
N PHE A 30 2.18 0.57 -2.14
CA PHE A 30 2.81 1.01 -3.37
C PHE A 30 1.84 0.83 -4.54
N ASP A 31 1.32 1.94 -5.08
CA ASP A 31 0.38 1.96 -6.20
C ASP A 31 1.08 2.35 -7.51
N PRO A 32 1.39 1.37 -8.39
CA PRO A 32 2.08 1.60 -9.65
C PRO A 32 1.16 2.11 -10.77
N ARG A 33 -0.15 2.27 -10.56
CA ARG A 33 -1.13 2.58 -11.63
C ARG A 33 -0.84 3.86 -12.43
N LYS A 34 -0.05 4.78 -11.86
CA LYS A 34 0.37 6.03 -12.53
C LYS A 34 1.86 6.08 -12.86
N LEU A 35 2.59 4.96 -12.76
CA LEU A 35 4.01 4.91 -13.13
C LEU A 35 4.23 5.46 -14.55
N LYS A 36 5.25 6.31 -14.69
CA LYS A 36 5.69 6.84 -15.99
C LYS A 36 6.98 6.19 -16.49
N HIS A 37 7.75 5.61 -15.59
CA HIS A 37 9.00 4.94 -15.90
C HIS A 37 9.17 3.71 -15.01
N ASN A 38 9.34 2.54 -15.65
CA ASN A 38 10.06 1.34 -15.25
C ASN A 38 9.56 0.18 -16.13
N ASN A 39 10.37 -0.27 -17.09
CA ASN A 39 10.14 -1.53 -17.78
C ASN A 39 11.19 -2.53 -17.29
N GLU A 40 10.94 -3.17 -16.15
CA GLU A 40 11.80 -4.25 -15.64
C GLU A 40 12.13 -5.25 -16.77
N LYS A 41 11.14 -5.57 -17.61
CA LYS A 41 11.25 -6.48 -18.75
C LYS A 41 12.26 -6.10 -19.83
N ILE A 42 12.68 -4.83 -19.93
CA ILE A 42 13.69 -4.41 -20.93
C ILE A 42 15.07 -4.18 -20.31
N LEU A 43 15.19 -4.30 -18.98
CA LEU A 43 16.46 -4.10 -18.28
C LEU A 43 17.27 -5.39 -18.29
N LYS A 44 18.59 -5.27 -18.46
CA LYS A 44 19.51 -6.41 -18.31
C LYS A 44 19.69 -6.73 -16.82
N PRO A 45 19.90 -8.01 -16.45
CA PRO A 45 20.27 -8.37 -15.09
C PRO A 45 21.45 -7.52 -14.57
N GLY A 46 21.35 -7.04 -13.33
CA GLY A 46 22.33 -6.12 -12.73
C GLY A 46 22.12 -4.64 -13.04
N THR A 47 21.17 -4.29 -13.91
CA THR A 47 20.82 -2.87 -14.14
C THR A 47 20.00 -2.34 -12.96
N PRO A 48 20.38 -1.21 -12.34
CA PRO A 48 19.57 -0.59 -11.29
C PRO A 48 18.17 -0.25 -11.80
N MET A 49 17.16 -0.58 -10.99
CA MET A 49 15.78 -0.27 -11.29
C MET A 49 15.43 1.13 -10.76
N SER A 50 14.84 1.97 -11.61
CA SER A 50 14.30 3.27 -11.20
C SER A 50 12.80 3.33 -11.50
N LEU A 51 12.04 4.01 -10.65
CA LEU A 51 10.59 4.14 -10.72
C LEU A 51 10.23 5.63 -10.65
N THR A 52 9.42 6.13 -11.57
CA THR A 52 8.95 7.54 -11.52
C THR A 52 7.43 7.63 -11.51
N ASN A 53 6.91 8.59 -10.75
CA ASN A 53 5.48 8.83 -10.58
C ASN A 53 4.71 7.66 -9.92
N MET A 54 5.37 6.92 -9.02
CA MET A 54 4.72 5.94 -8.16
C MET A 54 4.00 6.65 -7.02
N LYS A 55 2.75 6.25 -6.74
CA LYS A 55 2.04 6.74 -5.56
C LYS A 55 2.29 5.79 -4.40
N VAL A 56 2.65 6.34 -3.24
CA VAL A 56 2.81 5.58 -2.00
C VAL A 56 1.80 6.10 -0.99
N HIS A 57 1.07 5.19 -0.35
CA HIS A 57 0.24 5.48 0.81
C HIS A 57 0.92 4.92 2.05
N VAL A 58 1.03 5.74 3.09
CA VAL A 58 1.49 5.33 4.42
C VAL A 58 0.25 5.30 5.30
N LEU A 59 -0.11 4.11 5.78
CA LEU A 59 -1.37 3.87 6.47
C LEU A 59 -1.09 3.37 7.88
N ALA A 60 -1.79 3.93 8.85
CA ALA A 60 -1.70 3.53 10.25
C ALA A 60 -2.82 2.54 10.58
N ASN A 61 -2.79 2.00 11.79
CA ASN A 61 -3.85 1.13 12.30
C ASN A 61 -5.25 1.74 12.12
N GLY A 62 -6.19 0.91 11.65
CA GLY A 62 -7.57 1.30 11.38
C GLY A 62 -7.78 1.90 9.99
N ASP A 63 -6.76 2.51 9.37
CA ASP A 63 -6.88 3.09 8.03
C ASP A 63 -7.33 2.03 7.03
N ARG A 64 -8.16 2.49 6.09
CA ARG A 64 -8.75 1.62 5.07
C ARG A 64 -8.33 2.05 3.70
N PHE A 65 -8.08 1.06 2.85
CA PHE A 65 -7.85 1.29 1.44
C PHE A 65 -8.66 0.31 0.59
N ASN A 66 -9.18 0.79 -0.54
CA ASN A 66 -9.85 -0.07 -1.50
C ASN A 66 -8.91 -0.37 -2.68
N ILE A 67 -8.53 -1.64 -2.85
CA ILE A 67 -7.57 -2.10 -3.88
C ILE A 67 -8.02 -1.66 -5.27
N LYS A 68 -9.31 -1.76 -5.60
CA LYS A 68 -9.80 -1.50 -6.96
C LYS A 68 -9.84 -0.01 -7.29
N SER A 69 -10.31 0.82 -6.36
CA SER A 69 -10.50 2.26 -6.58
C SER A 69 -9.34 3.15 -6.12
N SER A 70 -8.37 2.61 -5.38
CA SER A 70 -7.32 3.37 -4.69
C SER A 70 -7.86 4.47 -3.75
N LYS A 71 -9.11 4.35 -3.29
CA LYS A 71 -9.69 5.25 -2.29
C LYS A 71 -9.15 4.90 -0.91
N ILE A 72 -8.71 5.93 -0.18
CA ILE A 72 -8.25 5.83 1.20
C ILE A 72 -9.31 6.44 2.11
N LYS A 73 -9.54 5.80 3.26
CA LYS A 73 -10.28 6.37 4.37
C LYS A 73 -9.34 6.35 5.57
N VAL A 74 -8.87 7.54 5.96
CA VAL A 74 -8.08 7.73 7.18
C VAL A 74 -9.01 7.75 8.37
N LEU A 75 -8.68 7.03 9.43
CA LEU A 75 -9.47 7.01 10.67
C LEU A 75 -8.79 7.84 11.77
N PRO A 76 -9.57 8.53 12.62
CA PRO A 76 -9.04 9.13 13.83
C PRO A 76 -8.47 8.08 14.78
N VAL A 77 -7.46 8.46 15.58
CA VAL A 77 -6.81 7.60 16.59
C VAL A 77 -7.82 7.01 17.58
N GLU A 78 -8.89 7.76 17.89
CA GLU A 78 -9.93 7.37 18.84
C GLU A 78 -11.01 6.45 18.23
N SER A 79 -10.93 6.17 16.93
CA SER A 79 -11.94 5.33 16.27
C SER A 79 -11.87 3.91 16.85
N PRO A 80 -13.02 3.28 17.20
CA PRO A 80 -13.01 1.95 17.78
C PRO A 80 -12.29 0.97 16.85
N PHE A 81 -11.39 0.20 17.45
CA PHE A 81 -10.77 -0.96 16.82
C PHE A 81 -11.90 -1.94 16.44
N VAL A 82 -11.81 -2.52 15.24
CA VAL A 82 -12.85 -3.37 14.64
C VAL A 82 -13.30 -4.48 15.58
#